data_AF-A0A925AP23-F1
#
_entry.id   AF-A0A925AP23-F1
#
_cell.length_a   1.000
_cell.length_b   1.000
_cell.length_c   1.000
_cell.angle_alpha   90.00
_cell.angle_beta   90.00
_cell.angle_gamma   90.00
#
_symmetry.space_group_name_H-M   'P 1'
#
loop_
_entity.id
_entity.type
_entity.pdbx_description
1 polymer ?
#
loop_
_entity_poly.entity_id
_entity_poly.type
_entity_poly.pdbx_seq_one_letter_code
_entity_poly.pdbx_strand_id
1 'polypeptide(L)'
;MTTLALIIILLGLMVSLARYVRTNSADQLTRAVLLDLDLAIANYRRAAGTFPPITMPAGDVNEEQLSTMLLDGNRLLGETLRHALAGSKASGGDAGTTAMPDAALVRDAWGRTVGYLPHQHPLIGMAPQNRPFVFSAGPDGKYLTRQDNLYSYEQTRADEPSPRPRTSGQRE
;
A
#
# COMPACT_ATOMS: atom_id res chain seq x y z
N MET A 1 -38.60 -25.30 19.62
CA MET A 1 -38.17 -24.93 18.25
C MET A 1 -37.59 -23.51 18.17
N THR A 2 -38.08 -22.54 18.96
CA THR A 2 -37.62 -21.13 18.94
C THR A 2 -36.21 -20.88 19.48
N THR A 3 -35.77 -21.63 20.49
CA THR A 3 -34.41 -21.50 21.07
C THR A 3 -33.30 -21.83 20.08
N LEU A 4 -33.50 -22.84 19.23
CA LEU A 4 -32.53 -23.21 18.19
C LEU A 4 -32.37 -22.08 17.15
N ALA A 5 -33.49 -21.48 16.72
CA ALA A 5 -33.47 -20.37 15.77
C ALA A 5 -32.72 -19.15 16.34
N LEU A 6 -32.96 -18.82 17.62
CA LEU A 6 -32.27 -17.75 18.32
C LEU A 6 -30.75 -17.96 18.38
N ILE A 7 -30.31 -19.18 18.67
CA ILE A 7 -28.87 -19.52 18.72
C ILE A 7 -28.23 -19.37 17.34
N ILE A 8 -28.89 -19.83 16.27
CA ILE A 8 -28.37 -19.72 14.90
C ILE A 8 -28.20 -18.25 14.50
N ILE A 9 -29.17 -17.40 14.84
CA ILE A 9 -29.10 -15.95 14.56
C ILE A 9 -27.93 -15.32 15.33
N LEU A 10 -27.80 -15.58 16.64
CA LEU A 10 -26.73 -15.02 17.45
C LEU A 10 -25.35 -15.48 16.96
N LEU A 11 -25.21 -16.75 16.56
CA LEU A 11 -23.98 -17.28 15.99
C LEU A 11 -23.64 -16.58 14.66
N GLY A 12 -24.64 -16.41 13.79
CA GLY A 12 -24.47 -15.69 12.52
C GLY A 12 -24.00 -14.25 12.70
N LEU A 13 -24.56 -13.54 13.68
CA LEU A 13 -24.17 -12.17 14.03
C LEU A 13 -22.73 -12.11 14.55
N MET A 14 -22.33 -13.00 15.46
CA MET A 14 -20.96 -13.03 15.99
C MET A 14 -19.92 -13.28 14.88
N VAL A 15 -20.20 -14.23 13.97
CA VAL A 15 -19.29 -14.54 12.85
C VAL A 15 -19.20 -13.36 11.88
N SER A 16 -20.30 -12.67 11.59
CA SER A 16 -20.31 -11.49 10.74
C SER A 16 -19.47 -10.36 11.35
N LEU A 17 -19.64 -10.08 12.65
CA LEU A 17 -18.87 -9.05 13.34
C LEU A 17 -17.38 -9.39 13.40
N ALA A 18 -17.03 -10.63 13.71
CA ALA A 18 -15.63 -11.06 13.75
C ALA A 18 -14.94 -10.90 12.40
N ARG A 19 -15.63 -11.23 11.29
CA ARG A 19 -15.12 -11.01 9.93
C ARG A 19 -14.95 -9.52 9.63
N TYR A 20 -15.94 -8.70 9.99
CA TYR A 20 -15.88 -7.26 9.79
C TYR A 20 -14.70 -6.62 10.53
N VAL A 21 -14.52 -6.95 11.81
CA VAL A 21 -13.39 -6.44 12.62
C VAL A 21 -12.05 -6.87 12.01
N ARG A 22 -11.93 -8.14 11.59
CA ARG A 22 -10.69 -8.64 10.97
C ARG A 22 -10.36 -7.88 9.69
N THR A 23 -11.34 -7.65 8.81
CA THR A 23 -11.13 -6.89 7.57
C THR A 23 -10.74 -5.46 7.87
N ASN A 24 -11.43 -4.80 8.80
CA ASN A 24 -11.11 -3.41 9.16
C ASN A 24 -9.70 -3.28 9.78
N SER A 25 -9.28 -4.23 10.63
CA SER A 25 -7.92 -4.24 11.16
C SER A 25 -6.87 -4.51 10.07
N ALA A 26 -7.18 -5.40 9.12
CA ALA A 26 -6.30 -5.70 7.99
C ALA A 26 -6.12 -4.48 7.06
N ASP A 27 -7.20 -3.74 6.79
CA ASP A 27 -7.18 -2.47 6.07
C ASP A 27 -6.27 -1.46 6.77
N GLN A 28 -6.49 -1.21 8.07
CA GLN A 28 -5.73 -0.22 8.83
C GLN A 28 -4.23 -0.54 8.88
N LEU A 29 -3.89 -1.81 9.13
CA LEU A 29 -2.49 -2.25 9.15
C LEU A 29 -1.85 -2.10 7.77
N THR A 30 -2.56 -2.52 6.72
CA THR A 30 -2.06 -2.40 5.34
C THR A 30 -1.83 -0.93 4.98
N ARG A 31 -2.76 -0.05 5.35
CA ARG A 31 -2.63 1.40 5.12
C ARG A 31 -1.37 1.96 5.78
N ALA A 32 -1.15 1.67 7.07
CA ALA A 32 0.04 2.09 7.79
C ALA A 32 1.34 1.62 7.10
N VAL A 33 1.39 0.35 6.68
CA VAL A 33 2.54 -0.20 5.93
C VAL A 33 2.76 0.53 4.61
N LEU A 34 1.70 0.82 3.86
CA LEU A 34 1.81 1.57 2.59
C LEU A 34 2.33 2.98 2.81
N LEU A 35 1.95 3.65 3.89
CA LEU A 35 2.43 4.98 4.24
C LEU A 35 3.91 4.96 4.62
N ASP A 36 4.34 4.03 5.47
CA ASP A 36 5.74 3.86 5.86
C ASP A 36 6.64 3.57 4.65
N LEU A 37 6.16 2.77 3.70
CA LEU A 37 6.85 2.50 2.45
C LEU A 37 6.94 3.73 1.54
N ASP A 38 5.86 4.51 1.40
CA ASP A 38 5.89 5.75 0.60
C ASP A 38 6.92 6.74 1.17
N LEU A 39 6.98 6.86 2.51
CA LEU A 39 7.99 7.66 3.20
C LEU A 39 9.41 7.12 2.99
N ALA A 40 9.61 5.81 3.11
CA ALA A 40 10.91 5.18 2.89
C ALA A 40 11.41 5.38 1.44
N ILE A 41 10.52 5.21 0.46
CA ILE A 41 10.79 5.44 -0.96
C ILE A 41 11.12 6.92 -1.21
N ALA A 42 10.34 7.84 -0.65
CA ALA A 42 10.58 9.28 -0.78
C ALA A 42 11.95 9.67 -0.19
N ASN A 43 12.30 9.13 0.98
CA ASN A 43 13.61 9.36 1.61
C ASN A 43 14.76 8.78 0.79
N TYR A 44 14.61 7.54 0.29
CA TYR A 44 15.59 6.94 -0.61
C TYR A 44 15.81 7.81 -1.83
N ARG A 45 14.73 8.31 -2.45
CA ARG A 45 14.84 9.13 -3.66
C ARG A 45 15.61 10.43 -3.46
N ARG A 46 15.52 11.02 -2.27
CA ARG A 46 16.31 12.20 -1.89
C ARG A 46 17.79 11.88 -1.68
N ALA A 47 18.10 10.68 -1.19
CA ALA A 47 19.46 10.31 -0.81
C ALA A 47 20.28 9.65 -1.95
N ALA A 48 19.68 8.72 -2.69
CA ALA A 48 20.36 7.84 -3.63
C ALA A 48 19.89 7.99 -5.10
N GLY A 49 18.81 8.74 -5.34
CA GLY A 49 18.33 9.04 -6.69
C GLY A 49 17.11 8.21 -7.12
N THR A 50 17.11 7.69 -8.35
CA THR A 50 15.92 7.03 -8.93
C THR A 50 15.91 5.54 -8.65
N PHE A 51 14.75 4.97 -8.31
CA PHE A 51 14.55 3.52 -8.28
C PHE A 51 14.77 2.93 -9.67
N PRO A 52 15.30 1.68 -9.76
CA PRO A 52 15.38 0.97 -11.02
C PRO A 52 14.01 0.90 -11.69
N PRO A 53 13.95 1.04 -13.02
CA PRO A 53 12.68 1.04 -13.74
C PRO A 53 12.01 -0.33 -13.63
N ILE A 54 10.77 -0.36 -13.15
CA ILE A 54 9.89 -1.52 -13.30
C ILE A 54 9.25 -1.41 -14.69
N THR A 55 9.54 -2.37 -15.56
CA THR A 55 8.94 -2.43 -16.88
C THR A 55 7.50 -2.92 -16.76
N MET A 56 6.56 -2.03 -17.09
CA MET A 56 5.14 -2.41 -17.19
C MET A 56 4.93 -3.26 -18.45
N PRO A 57 4.12 -4.33 -18.39
CA PRO A 57 3.74 -5.07 -19.59
C PRO A 57 3.00 -4.15 -20.55
N ALA A 58 3.35 -4.22 -21.84
CA ALA A 58 2.70 -3.45 -22.89
C ALA A 58 1.39 -4.14 -23.31
N GLY A 59 0.33 -3.36 -23.52
CA GLY A 59 -0.97 -3.84 -24.00
C GLY A 59 -1.96 -4.17 -22.89
N ASP A 60 -2.86 -5.11 -23.15
CA ASP A 60 -3.87 -5.56 -22.19
C ASP A 60 -3.23 -6.35 -21.06
N VAL A 61 -3.09 -5.71 -19.90
CA VAL A 61 -2.51 -6.32 -18.70
C VAL A 61 -3.55 -7.24 -18.05
N ASN A 62 -3.22 -8.52 -17.93
CA ASN A 62 -4.02 -9.47 -17.15
C ASN A 62 -3.52 -9.58 -15.70
N GLU A 63 -4.35 -10.17 -14.84
CA GLU A 63 -4.10 -10.27 -13.39
C GLU A 63 -2.82 -11.07 -13.06
N GLU A 64 -2.55 -12.14 -13.82
CA GLU A 64 -1.40 -13.03 -13.59
C GLU A 64 -0.07 -12.36 -13.96
N GLN A 65 -0.04 -11.69 -15.11
CA GLN A 65 1.11 -10.91 -15.58
C GLN A 65 1.39 -9.76 -14.60
N LEU A 66 0.35 -9.07 -14.15
CA LEU A 66 0.48 -8.01 -13.17
C LEU A 66 1.04 -8.55 -11.85
N SER A 67 0.47 -9.64 -11.31
CA SER A 67 0.95 -10.24 -10.07
C SER A 67 2.42 -10.67 -10.16
N THR A 68 2.84 -11.21 -11.30
CA THR A 68 4.23 -11.63 -11.53
C THR A 68 5.16 -10.42 -11.58
N MET A 69 4.79 -9.38 -12.33
CA MET A 69 5.54 -8.14 -12.40
C MET A 69 5.66 -7.46 -11.03
N LEU A 70 4.58 -7.43 -10.25
CA LEU A 70 4.59 -6.86 -8.90
C LEU A 70 5.47 -7.66 -7.95
N LEU A 71 5.52 -8.99 -8.08
CA LEU A 71 6.42 -9.83 -7.30
C LEU A 71 7.88 -9.48 -7.56
N ASP A 72 8.26 -9.38 -8.83
CA ASP A 72 9.63 -9.05 -9.22
C ASP A 72 9.99 -7.61 -8.82
N GLY A 73 9.06 -6.66 -9.02
CA GLY A 73 9.22 -5.28 -8.58
C GLY A 73 9.35 -5.14 -7.06
N ASN A 74 8.61 -5.93 -6.28
CA ASN A 74 8.68 -5.93 -4.82
C ASN A 74 10.02 -6.47 -4.31
N ARG A 75 10.55 -7.53 -4.91
CA ARG A 75 11.90 -8.03 -4.59
C ARG A 75 12.95 -6.96 -4.84
N LEU A 76 12.90 -6.34 -6.02
CA LEU A 76 13.84 -5.30 -6.42
C LEU A 76 13.75 -4.06 -5.49
N LEU A 77 12.54 -3.65 -5.12
CA LEU A 77 12.29 -2.59 -4.16
C LEU A 77 12.93 -2.92 -2.79
N GLY A 78 12.69 -4.13 -2.28
CA GLY A 78 13.21 -4.59 -0.99
C GLY A 78 14.74 -4.64 -0.98
N GLU A 79 15.36 -5.16 -2.04
CA GLU A 79 16.82 -5.18 -2.21
C GLU A 79 17.39 -3.76 -2.27
N THR A 80 16.78 -2.88 -3.06
CA THR A 80 17.24 -1.49 -3.23
C THR A 80 17.18 -0.73 -1.90
N LEU A 81 16.07 -0.82 -1.18
CA LEU A 81 15.90 -0.16 0.13
C LEU A 81 16.89 -0.73 1.15
N ARG A 82 17.14 -2.04 1.15
CA ARG A 82 18.12 -2.67 2.04
C ARG A 82 19.54 -2.16 1.76
N HIS A 83 19.96 -2.12 0.49
CA HIS A 83 21.27 -1.60 0.12
C HIS A 83 21.43 -0.14 0.56
N ALA A 84 20.38 0.68 0.43
CA ALA A 84 20.40 2.06 0.90
C ALA A 84 20.59 2.17 2.42
N LEU A 85 19.85 1.37 3.18
CA LEU A 85 19.92 1.36 4.64
C LEU A 85 21.27 0.81 5.13
N ALA A 86 21.82 -0.21 4.47
CA ALA A 86 23.14 -0.75 4.78
C ALA A 86 24.25 0.27 4.48
N GLY A 87 24.16 0.99 3.34
CA GLY A 87 25.08 2.08 3.01
C GLY A 87 25.00 3.25 3.99
N SER A 88 23.79 3.57 4.50
CA SER A 88 23.60 4.58 5.54
C SER A 88 24.20 4.17 6.89
N LYS A 89 24.12 2.89 7.28
CA LYS A 89 24.73 2.37 8.53
C LYS A 89 26.26 2.36 8.49
N ALA A 90 26.88 2.29 7.30
CA ALA A 90 28.34 2.36 7.18
C ALA A 90 28.90 3.76 7.49
N SER A 91 28.07 4.82 7.49
CA SER A 91 28.49 6.20 7.73
C SER A 91 28.23 6.71 9.16
N GLY A 92 27.55 5.95 10.01
CA GLY A 92 27.21 6.37 11.38
C GLY A 92 27.23 5.17 12.32
N GLY A 93 28.18 5.20 13.25
CA GLY A 93 28.44 4.10 14.18
C GLY A 93 27.24 3.71 15.04
N ASP A 94 27.15 2.40 15.25
CA ASP A 94 26.43 1.66 16.30
C ASP A 94 24.89 1.80 16.36
N ALA A 95 24.19 0.78 15.83
CA ALA A 95 22.87 0.36 16.33
C ALA A 95 22.38 -0.94 15.65
N GLY A 96 22.26 -1.98 16.48
CA GLY A 96 21.14 -2.91 16.47
C GLY A 96 20.90 -3.72 15.19
N THR A 97 21.33 -4.98 15.24
CA THR A 97 20.91 -6.09 14.38
C THR A 97 19.41 -6.37 14.55
N THR A 98 18.55 -5.56 13.93
CA THR A 98 17.28 -6.09 13.43
C THR A 98 17.59 -6.68 12.07
N ALA A 99 17.91 -7.98 12.05
CA ALA A 99 18.02 -8.76 10.83
C ALA A 99 16.71 -8.59 10.07
N MET A 100 16.71 -7.71 9.08
CA MET A 100 15.62 -7.58 8.13
C MET A 100 15.55 -8.92 7.40
N PRO A 101 14.46 -9.69 7.53
CA PRO A 101 14.40 -11.03 6.98
C PRO A 101 14.72 -11.01 5.48
N ASP A 102 15.39 -12.08 5.04
CA ASP A 102 15.87 -12.31 3.68
C ASP A 102 14.82 -11.91 2.63
N ALA A 103 15.24 -11.14 1.62
CA ALA A 103 14.42 -10.33 0.67
C ALA A 103 12.91 -10.37 0.94
N ALA A 104 12.49 -9.97 2.16
CA ALA A 104 11.18 -10.36 2.64
C ALA A 104 10.16 -9.58 1.83
N LEU A 105 9.42 -10.31 1.01
CA LEU A 105 8.38 -9.75 0.17
C LEU A 105 7.47 -8.91 1.05
N VAL A 106 7.35 -7.63 0.72
CA VAL A 106 6.46 -6.75 1.46
C VAL A 106 5.05 -7.16 1.08
N ARG A 107 4.32 -7.72 2.05
CA ARG A 107 2.98 -8.24 1.88
C ARG A 107 1.98 -7.43 2.70
N ASP A 108 0.77 -7.34 2.20
CA ASP A 108 -0.34 -6.79 2.95
C ASP A 108 -0.91 -7.79 3.97
N ALA A 109 -1.91 -7.34 4.73
CA ALA A 109 -2.55 -8.14 5.77
C ALA A 109 -3.32 -9.39 5.24
N TRP A 110 -3.60 -9.45 3.94
CA TRP A 110 -4.19 -10.62 3.27
C TRP A 110 -3.14 -11.53 2.62
N GLY A 111 -1.86 -11.21 2.80
CA GLY A 111 -0.74 -11.97 2.27
C GLY A 111 -0.45 -11.73 0.79
N ARG A 112 -1.03 -10.70 0.16
CA ARG A 112 -0.73 -10.31 -1.22
C ARG A 112 0.48 -9.40 -1.27
N THR A 113 1.15 -9.39 -2.41
CA THR A 113 2.35 -8.58 -2.60
C THR A 113 1.95 -7.12 -2.71
N VAL A 114 2.63 -6.26 -1.96
CA VAL A 114 2.50 -4.81 -2.14
C VAL A 114 3.18 -4.41 -3.45
N GLY A 115 2.44 -3.74 -4.32
CA GLY A 115 2.95 -3.24 -5.58
C GLY A 115 3.63 -1.88 -5.44
N TYR A 116 4.67 -1.63 -6.22
CA TYR A 116 5.25 -0.31 -6.43
C TYR A 116 5.08 0.09 -7.90
N LEU A 117 4.63 1.32 -8.12
CA LEU A 117 4.52 1.90 -9.45
C LEU A 117 5.32 3.20 -9.51
N PRO A 118 6.26 3.34 -10.47
CA PRO A 118 7.03 4.56 -10.61
C PRO A 118 6.18 5.73 -11.13
N HIS A 119 5.17 5.43 -11.95
CA HIS A 119 4.28 6.38 -12.62
C HIS A 119 2.84 5.87 -12.59
N GLN A 120 1.88 6.75 -12.90
CA GLN A 120 0.46 6.42 -12.96
C GLN A 120 0.13 5.39 -14.05
N HIS A 121 -0.87 4.56 -13.79
CA HIS A 121 -1.37 3.57 -14.72
C HIS A 121 -2.91 3.54 -14.70
N PRO A 122 -3.60 3.73 -15.85
CA PRO A 122 -5.06 3.87 -15.90
C PRO A 122 -5.85 2.72 -15.25
N LEU A 123 -5.35 1.49 -15.41
CA LEU A 123 -6.00 0.28 -14.87
C LEU A 123 -5.68 0.01 -13.39
N ILE A 124 -4.61 0.62 -12.85
CA ILE A 124 -4.13 0.29 -11.51
C ILE A 124 -4.30 1.48 -10.58
N GLY A 125 -3.79 2.66 -10.91
CA GLY A 125 -3.84 3.80 -10.00
C GLY A 125 -3.30 5.09 -10.62
N MET A 126 -3.89 6.22 -10.24
CA MET A 126 -3.60 7.53 -10.80
C MET A 126 -3.19 8.49 -9.69
N ALA A 127 -1.98 8.32 -9.17
CA ALA A 127 -1.46 9.17 -8.11
C ALA A 127 -1.38 10.64 -8.56
N PRO A 128 -1.70 11.62 -7.70
CA PRO A 128 -1.59 13.03 -8.03
C PRO A 128 -0.19 13.41 -8.52
N GLN A 129 -0.12 14.31 -9.50
CA GLN A 129 1.14 14.81 -10.06
C GLN A 129 2.05 13.72 -10.68
N ASN A 130 1.49 12.55 -11.04
CA ASN A 130 2.25 11.42 -11.59
C ASN A 130 3.39 10.97 -10.66
N ARG A 131 3.21 11.13 -9.34
CA ARG A 131 4.22 10.70 -8.36
C ARG A 131 4.24 9.17 -8.25
N PRO A 132 5.39 8.56 -7.93
CA PRO A 132 5.44 7.15 -7.62
C PRO A 132 4.60 6.84 -6.37
N PHE A 133 4.08 5.63 -6.29
CA PHE A 133 3.25 5.20 -5.18
C PHE A 133 3.34 3.68 -4.97
N VAL A 134 3.00 3.26 -3.76
CA VAL A 134 2.76 1.85 -3.43
C VAL A 134 1.27 1.58 -3.23
N PHE A 135 0.85 0.35 -3.49
CA PHE A 135 -0.53 -0.08 -3.37
C PHE A 135 -0.66 -1.57 -3.01
N SER A 136 -1.83 -1.96 -2.51
CA SER A 136 -2.21 -3.34 -2.19
C SER A 136 -3.48 -3.71 -2.94
N ALA A 137 -3.63 -5.00 -3.24
CA ALA A 137 -4.84 -5.58 -3.84
C ALA A 137 -6.06 -5.57 -2.90
N GLY A 138 -5.89 -5.24 -1.62
CA GLY A 138 -6.99 -5.24 -0.67
C GLY A 138 -7.60 -6.63 -0.42
N PRO A 139 -8.86 -6.68 0.05
CA PRO A 139 -9.50 -7.90 0.51
C PRO A 139 -9.94 -8.86 -0.60
N ASP A 140 -10.19 -8.35 -1.82
CA ASP A 140 -10.57 -9.19 -2.96
C ASP A 140 -9.36 -9.87 -3.62
N GLY A 141 -8.16 -9.35 -3.34
CA GLY A 141 -6.89 -9.88 -3.79
C GLY A 141 -6.65 -9.71 -5.29
N LYS A 142 -7.32 -8.76 -5.94
CA LYS A 142 -7.14 -8.45 -7.36
C LYS A 142 -6.58 -7.04 -7.52
N TYR A 143 -5.54 -6.89 -8.33
CA TYR A 143 -4.88 -5.61 -8.57
C TYR A 143 -5.59 -4.77 -9.64
N LEU A 144 -6.39 -5.39 -10.52
CA LEU A 144 -7.13 -4.70 -11.58
C LEU A 144 -8.51 -4.16 -11.13
N THR A 145 -8.90 -4.42 -9.88
CA THR A 145 -10.13 -3.88 -9.27
C THR A 145 -9.81 -2.61 -8.47
N ARG A 146 -9.64 -1.51 -9.19
CA ARG A 146 -9.22 -0.21 -8.63
C ARG A 146 -10.00 0.26 -7.39
N GLN A 147 -11.27 -0.14 -7.25
CA GLN A 147 -12.15 0.27 -6.14
C GLN A 147 -11.82 -0.41 -4.81
N ASP A 148 -11.28 -1.63 -4.86
CA ASP A 148 -10.97 -2.44 -3.67
C ASP A 148 -9.49 -2.34 -3.27
N ASN A 149 -8.65 -1.86 -4.19
CA ASN A 149 -7.24 -1.58 -3.95
C ASN A 149 -7.04 -0.48 -2.90
N LEU A 150 -5.96 -0.62 -2.13
CA LEU A 150 -5.52 0.38 -1.16
C LEU A 150 -4.29 1.10 -1.68
N TYR A 151 -4.32 2.44 -1.69
CA TYR A 151 -3.23 3.26 -2.19
C TYR A 151 -2.58 4.10 -1.08
N SER A 152 -1.25 4.23 -1.15
CA SER A 152 -0.49 5.12 -0.26
C SER A 152 -0.90 6.59 -0.39
N TYR A 153 -1.23 7.06 -1.59
CA TYR A 153 -1.57 8.46 -1.83
C TYR A 153 -2.97 8.89 -1.39
N GLU A 154 -3.86 7.94 -1.09
CA GLU A 154 -5.21 8.26 -0.63
C GLU A 154 -5.24 8.65 0.85
N GLN A 155 -4.24 8.22 1.62
CA GLN A 155 -4.19 8.44 3.06
C GLN A 155 -3.73 9.86 3.43
N THR A 156 -2.92 10.49 2.57
CA THR A 156 -2.49 11.89 2.78
C THR A 156 -3.67 12.87 2.80
N ARG A 157 -4.84 12.49 2.26
CA ARG A 157 -6.00 13.38 2.12
C ARG A 157 -6.94 13.41 3.33
N ALA A 158 -6.80 12.48 4.28
CA ALA A 158 -7.69 12.42 5.44
C ALA A 158 -7.41 13.51 6.50
N ASP A 159 -6.20 14.10 6.49
CA ASP A 159 -5.76 15.12 7.45
C ASP A 159 -5.69 16.54 6.88
N GLU A 160 -6.06 16.77 5.61
CA GLU A 160 -6.08 18.12 5.05
C GLU A 160 -7.45 18.77 5.32
N PRO A 161 -7.55 19.76 6.24
CA PRO A 161 -8.80 20.47 6.46
C PRO A 161 -9.21 21.14 5.15
N SER A 162 -10.41 20.80 4.68
CA SER A 162 -11.01 21.34 3.46
C SER A 162 -10.74 22.85 3.36
N PRO A 163 -10.19 23.36 2.23
CA PRO A 163 -9.94 24.78 2.09
C PRO A 163 -11.28 25.49 2.22
N ARG A 164 -11.44 26.27 3.31
CA ARG A 164 -12.66 27.04 3.56
C ARG A 164 -12.97 27.84 2.29
N PRO A 165 -14.23 27.87 1.83
CA PRO A 165 -14.59 28.69 0.69
C PRO A 165 -14.15 30.11 0.98
N ARG A 166 -13.27 30.65 0.14
CA ARG A 166 -12.91 32.07 0.17
C ARG A 166 -14.20 32.83 -0.06
N THR A 167 -14.71 33.48 0.98
CA THR A 167 -15.80 34.46 0.88
C THR A 167 -15.30 35.58 -0.02
N SER A 168 -15.57 35.46 -1.32
CA SER A 168 -15.47 36.53 -2.28
C SER A 168 -16.58 37.54 -1.96
N GLY A 169 -16.22 38.60 -1.23
CA GLY A 169 -17.20 39.61 -0.86
C GLY A 169 -16.61 40.70 0.04
N GLN A 170 -15.70 41.51 -0.49
CA GLN A 170 -15.57 42.92 -0.09
C GLN A 170 -14.67 43.69 -1.07
N ARG A 171 -15.31 44.21 -2.12
CA ARG A 171 -14.89 45.42 -2.83
C ARG A 171 -16.17 46.12 -3.26
N GLU A 172 -16.65 47.00 -2.40
CA GLU A 172 -17.31 48.26 -2.76
C GLU A 172 -16.86 49.31 -1.76
#